data_AF-A0A711G9J4-F1
#
_entry.id   AF-A0A711G9J4-F1
#
_cell.length_a   1.000
_cell.length_b   1.000
_cell.length_c   1.000
_cell.angle_alpha   90.00
_cell.angle_beta   90.00
_cell.angle_gamma   90.00
#
_symmetry.space_group_name_H-M   'P 1'
#
loop_
_entity.id
_entity.type
_entity.pdbx_description
1 polymer ?
#
loop_
_entity_poly.entity_id
_entity_poly.type
_entity_poly.pdbx_seq_one_letter_code
_entity_poly.pdbx_strand_id
1 'polypeptide(L)'
;MAKLPRRKCANKECRQWFHPIREGQIVCSYQCASTVGKEQTRKAREAAQRKAQSLQRAVNDICRETELAEGLGCISCGTKTAFAWHAGHYRSTAAAGHLRFTRFNIHLQCDVCNVYKSGNIEAYRAALVERYGEAAVLALENNNTPHRWTGEELKEIRLAALSDLRALKKLEAA
;
A
#
# COMPACT_ATOMS: atom_id res chain seq x y z
N MET A 1 32.88 39.68 3.27
CA MET A 1 32.32 38.48 3.94
C MET A 1 33.36 37.37 3.91
N ALA A 2 33.54 36.63 5.00
CA ALA A 2 34.47 35.49 5.04
C ALA A 2 33.95 34.36 4.14
N LYS A 3 34.86 33.68 3.41
CA LYS A 3 34.49 32.52 2.60
C LYS A 3 34.07 31.37 3.52
N LEU A 4 32.95 30.73 3.21
CA LEU A 4 32.53 29.52 3.92
C LEU A 4 33.58 28.40 3.75
N PRO A 5 33.75 27.54 4.76
CA PRO A 5 34.71 26.43 4.69
C PRO A 5 34.36 25.52 3.52
N ARG A 6 35.40 25.13 2.77
CA ARG A 6 35.26 24.26 1.61
C ARG A 6 34.67 22.91 2.01
N ARG A 7 33.92 22.29 1.11
CA ARG A 7 33.39 20.92 1.27
C ARG A 7 33.40 20.17 -0.06
N LYS A 8 33.31 18.84 0.00
CA LYS A 8 33.19 17.99 -1.20
C LYS A 8 31.75 18.00 -1.72
N CYS A 9 31.58 18.07 -3.03
CA CYS A 9 30.28 17.94 -3.70
C CYS A 9 29.58 16.61 -3.32
N ALA A 10 28.28 16.70 -3.01
CA ALA A 10 27.45 15.54 -2.68
C ALA A 10 27.14 14.64 -3.91
N ASN A 11 27.29 15.16 -5.13
CA ASN A 11 27.20 14.32 -6.33
C ASN A 11 28.35 13.30 -6.32
N LYS A 12 27.99 12.01 -6.29
CA LYS A 12 28.93 10.87 -6.22
C LYS A 12 29.90 10.82 -7.41
N GLU A 13 29.47 11.29 -8.57
CA GLU A 13 30.28 11.32 -9.79
C GLU A 13 31.22 12.53 -9.84
N CYS A 14 30.88 13.63 -9.16
CA CYS A 14 31.66 14.87 -9.20
C CYS A 14 32.69 14.94 -8.07
N ARG A 15 32.25 14.85 -6.81
CA ARG A 15 33.07 14.88 -5.57
C ARG A 15 34.09 16.03 -5.42
N GLN A 16 34.08 17.03 -6.30
CA GLN A 16 35.03 18.15 -6.27
C GLN A 16 34.91 18.99 -5.01
N TRP A 17 36.03 19.55 -4.56
CA TRP A 17 36.04 20.54 -3.49
C TRP A 17 35.55 21.88 -4.02
N PHE A 18 34.63 22.52 -3.29
CA PHE A 18 34.12 23.85 -3.62
C PHE A 18 33.91 24.68 -2.36
N HIS A 19 33.91 26.00 -2.50
CA HIS A 19 33.49 26.93 -1.46
C HIS A 19 31.98 27.20 -1.59
N PRO A 20 31.16 26.84 -0.60
CA PRO A 20 29.74 27.18 -0.58
C PRO A 20 29.53 28.69 -0.67
N ILE A 21 28.50 29.10 -1.41
CA ILE A 21 28.09 30.52 -1.53
C ILE A 21 27.08 30.86 -0.43
N ARG A 22 26.35 29.84 0.05
CA ARG A 22 25.37 29.94 1.14
C ARG A 22 25.47 28.74 2.07
N GLU A 23 25.00 28.92 3.30
CA GLU A 23 24.85 27.81 4.24
C GLU A 23 23.94 26.71 3.68
N GLY A 24 24.24 25.46 4.01
CA GLY A 24 23.48 24.30 3.51
C GLY A 24 23.72 23.92 2.03
N GLN A 25 24.50 24.68 1.24
CA GLN A 25 24.84 24.25 -0.11
C GLN A 25 25.72 22.99 -0.07
N ILE A 26 25.22 21.89 -0.66
CA ILE A 26 25.89 20.58 -0.66
C ILE A 26 26.51 20.19 -2.02
N VAL A 27 26.29 21.00 -3.06
CA VAL A 27 26.74 20.74 -4.43
C VAL A 27 27.44 21.95 -5.03
N CYS A 28 28.39 21.68 -5.93
CA CYS A 28 29.25 22.69 -6.55
C CYS A 28 28.59 23.45 -7.72
N SER A 29 27.57 22.89 -8.37
CA SER A 29 26.94 23.47 -9.56
C SER A 29 25.46 23.09 -9.67
N TYR A 30 24.73 23.78 -10.54
CA TYR A 30 23.33 23.48 -10.85
C TYR A 30 23.13 22.07 -11.43
N GLN A 31 24.05 21.60 -12.29
CA GLN A 31 24.01 20.25 -12.83
C GLN A 31 24.12 19.20 -11.72
N CYS A 32 25.07 19.39 -10.79
CA CYS A 32 25.19 18.52 -9.63
C CYS A 32 23.97 18.58 -8.71
N ALA A 33 23.36 19.77 -8.54
CA ALA A 33 22.11 19.93 -7.80
C ALA A 33 20.98 19.11 -8.41
N SER A 34 20.84 19.15 -9.74
CA SER A 34 19.82 18.41 -10.48
C SER A 34 20.00 16.90 -10.34
N THR A 35 21.22 16.38 -10.49
CA THR A 35 21.52 14.94 -10.32
C THR A 35 21.22 14.47 -8.91
N VAL A 36 21.70 15.20 -7.89
CA VAL A 36 21.46 14.84 -6.48
C VAL A 36 19.97 14.94 -6.14
N GLY A 37 19.28 15.99 -6.61
CA GLY A 37 17.84 16.18 -6.37
C GLY A 37 16.97 15.08 -6.99
N LYS A 38 17.27 14.65 -8.22
CA LYS A 38 16.59 13.52 -8.88
C LYS A 38 16.77 12.22 -8.08
N GLU A 39 18.00 11.92 -7.67
CA GLU A 39 18.31 10.71 -6.90
C GLU A 39 17.64 10.72 -5.51
N GLN A 40 17.65 11.86 -4.81
CA GLN A 40 16.95 12.01 -3.54
C GLN A 40 15.44 11.81 -3.71
N THR A 41 14.85 12.41 -4.75
CA THR A 41 13.42 12.25 -5.07
C THR A 41 13.08 10.79 -5.36
N ARG A 42 13.91 10.09 -6.14
CA ARG A 42 13.76 8.67 -6.44
C ARG A 42 13.76 7.82 -5.17
N LYS A 43 14.77 8.01 -4.31
CA LYS A 43 14.87 7.29 -3.03
C LYS A 43 13.69 7.57 -2.10
N ALA A 44 13.24 8.82 -2.02
CA ALA A 44 12.07 9.18 -1.23
C ALA A 44 10.80 8.48 -1.73
N ARG A 45 10.60 8.43 -3.06
CA ARG A 45 9.48 7.70 -3.68
C ARG A 45 9.55 6.20 -3.40
N GLU A 46 10.71 5.58 -3.57
CA GLU A 46 10.92 4.15 -3.28
C GLU A 46 10.66 3.82 -1.80
N ALA A 47 11.15 4.65 -0.88
CA ALA A 47 10.90 4.49 0.55
C ALA A 47 9.42 4.61 0.89
N ALA A 48 8.72 5.60 0.33
CA ALA A 48 7.28 5.77 0.50
C ALA A 48 6.50 4.56 -0.03
N GLN A 49 6.86 4.06 -1.22
CA GLN A 49 6.24 2.90 -1.83
C GLN A 49 6.44 1.63 -0.98
N ARG A 50 7.66 1.40 -0.47
CA ARG A 50 7.94 0.27 0.44
C ARG A 50 7.10 0.33 1.71
N LYS A 51 6.93 1.53 2.29
CA LYS A 51 6.09 1.73 3.47
C LYS A 51 4.62 1.41 3.17
N ALA A 52 4.10 1.92 2.04
CA ALA A 52 2.73 1.64 1.59
C ALA A 52 2.49 0.14 1.31
N GLN A 53 3.45 -0.55 0.68
CA GLN A 53 3.38 -2.00 0.44
C GLN A 53 3.39 -2.80 1.75
N SER A 54 4.23 -2.41 2.72
CA SER A 54 4.25 -3.08 4.03
C SER A 54 2.93 -2.90 4.79
N LEU A 55 2.31 -1.72 4.69
CA LEU A 55 0.98 -1.49 5.25
C LEU A 55 -0.09 -2.31 4.55
N GLN A 56 -0.09 -2.33 3.21
CA GLN A 56 -1.03 -3.13 2.44
C GLN A 56 -0.99 -4.59 2.86
N ARG A 57 0.21 -5.16 3.01
CA ARG A 57 0.38 -6.54 3.46
C ARG A 57 -0.30 -6.78 4.80
N ALA A 58 -0.08 -5.91 5.79
CA ALA A 58 -0.71 -6.06 7.10
C ALA A 58 -2.27 -6.04 7.03
N VAL A 59 -2.85 -5.13 6.25
CA VAL A 59 -4.32 -5.06 6.05
C VAL A 59 -4.84 -6.28 5.28
N ASN A 60 -4.13 -6.69 4.24
CA ASN A 60 -4.47 -7.86 3.45
C ASN A 60 -4.40 -9.14 4.28
N ASP A 61 -3.39 -9.25 5.14
CA ASP A 61 -3.20 -10.41 6.01
C ASP A 61 -4.37 -10.51 6.98
N ILE A 62 -4.72 -9.45 7.72
CA ILE A 62 -5.87 -9.54 8.64
C ILE A 62 -7.17 -9.89 7.91
N CYS A 63 -7.48 -9.28 6.75
CA CYS A 63 -8.72 -9.62 6.04
C CYS A 63 -8.73 -11.09 5.58
N ARG A 64 -7.60 -11.58 5.05
CA ARG A 64 -7.47 -12.96 4.57
C ARG A 64 -7.53 -13.97 5.72
N GLU A 65 -6.76 -13.76 6.78
CA GLU A 65 -6.70 -14.67 7.91
C GLU A 65 -8.05 -14.71 8.66
N THR A 66 -8.74 -13.57 8.82
CA THR A 66 -10.07 -13.56 9.44
C THR A 66 -11.07 -14.41 8.66
N GLU A 67 -11.18 -14.23 7.34
CA GLU A 67 -12.12 -15.01 6.54
C GLU A 67 -11.76 -16.50 6.49
N LEU A 68 -10.47 -16.84 6.52
CA LEU A 68 -10.01 -18.23 6.65
C LEU A 68 -10.41 -18.84 8.00
N ALA A 69 -10.21 -18.11 9.10
CA ALA A 69 -10.60 -18.55 10.44
C ALA A 69 -12.11 -18.73 10.58
N GLU A 70 -12.90 -17.90 9.90
CA GLU A 70 -14.36 -18.03 9.80
C GLU A 70 -14.81 -19.18 8.88
N GLY A 71 -13.88 -19.88 8.23
CA GLY A 71 -14.17 -21.00 7.32
C GLY A 71 -14.83 -20.58 6.01
N LEU A 72 -14.67 -19.32 5.61
CA LEU A 72 -15.14 -18.80 4.34
C LEU A 72 -14.27 -19.30 3.18
N GLY A 73 -14.88 -19.37 2.00
CA GLY A 73 -14.20 -19.69 0.75
C GLY A 73 -13.86 -18.44 -0.07
N CYS A 74 -13.26 -18.66 -1.24
CA CYS A 74 -13.03 -17.62 -2.23
C CYS A 74 -14.30 -16.81 -2.49
N ILE A 75 -14.25 -15.49 -2.31
CA ILE A 75 -15.38 -14.59 -2.52
C ILE A 75 -16.01 -14.76 -3.91
N SER A 76 -15.22 -15.04 -4.95
CA SER A 76 -15.73 -15.10 -6.33
C SER A 76 -16.23 -16.47 -6.76
N CYS A 77 -15.66 -17.57 -6.28
CA CYS A 77 -16.04 -18.91 -6.75
C CYS A 77 -16.46 -19.88 -5.65
N GLY A 78 -16.45 -19.44 -4.40
CA GLY A 78 -16.86 -20.25 -3.25
C GLY A 78 -15.92 -21.40 -2.89
N THR A 79 -14.85 -21.67 -3.66
CA THR A 79 -13.92 -22.77 -3.33
C THR A 79 -13.38 -22.60 -1.92
N LYS A 80 -13.24 -23.70 -1.18
CA LYS A 80 -12.57 -23.75 0.12
C LYS A 80 -11.18 -24.38 0.02
N THR A 81 -10.78 -24.78 -1.18
CA THR A 81 -9.47 -25.34 -1.48
C THR A 81 -8.84 -24.53 -2.61
N ALA A 82 -7.62 -24.07 -2.36
CA ALA A 82 -6.83 -23.29 -3.32
C ALA A 82 -5.35 -23.60 -3.13
N PHE A 83 -4.57 -23.44 -4.20
CA PHE A 83 -3.12 -23.56 -4.09
C PHE A 83 -2.53 -22.40 -3.29
N ALA A 84 -3.05 -21.20 -3.51
CA ALA A 84 -2.69 -20.02 -2.72
C ALA A 84 -3.92 -19.15 -2.45
N TRP A 85 -3.91 -18.52 -1.27
CA TRP A 85 -4.93 -17.58 -0.83
C TRP A 85 -4.41 -16.14 -0.89
N HIS A 86 -5.25 -15.26 -1.41
CA HIS A 86 -4.99 -13.84 -1.54
C HIS A 86 -6.07 -13.01 -0.85
N ALA A 87 -5.74 -11.74 -0.61
CA ALA A 87 -6.71 -10.72 -0.26
C ALA A 87 -7.01 -9.90 -1.53
N GLY A 88 -8.06 -10.30 -2.25
CA GLY A 88 -8.46 -9.69 -3.51
C GLY A 88 -9.22 -8.38 -3.27
N HIS A 89 -8.88 -7.34 -4.03
CA HIS A 89 -9.58 -6.05 -3.99
C HIS A 89 -10.70 -6.01 -5.02
N TYR A 90 -11.95 -5.77 -4.60
CA TYR A 90 -13.06 -5.61 -5.54
C TYR A 90 -12.85 -4.41 -6.46
N ARG A 91 -12.61 -3.23 -5.87
CA ARG A 91 -12.11 -2.05 -6.59
C ARG A 91 -10.59 -1.97 -6.42
N SER A 92 -9.88 -2.17 -7.53
CA SER A 92 -8.42 -2.28 -7.53
C SER A 92 -7.74 -1.05 -6.95
N THR A 93 -6.58 -1.24 -6.31
CA THR A 93 -5.81 -0.12 -5.73
C THR A 93 -5.27 0.86 -6.77
N ALA A 94 -5.23 0.48 -8.05
CA ALA A 94 -4.87 1.34 -9.17
C ALA A 94 -6.03 2.25 -9.59
N ALA A 95 -7.25 1.72 -9.62
CA ALA A 95 -8.44 2.49 -10.01
C ALA A 95 -9.04 3.29 -8.83
N ALA A 96 -8.94 2.77 -7.61
CA ALA A 96 -9.57 3.35 -6.41
C ALA A 96 -8.60 3.35 -5.22
N GLY A 97 -7.52 4.15 -5.33
CA GLY A 97 -6.50 4.25 -4.28
C GLY A 97 -7.00 4.76 -2.92
N HIS A 98 -8.13 5.48 -2.90
CA HIS A 98 -8.82 5.92 -1.68
C HIS A 98 -9.51 4.77 -0.94
N LEU A 99 -9.81 3.64 -1.59
CA LEU A 99 -10.42 2.45 -0.99
C LEU A 99 -9.40 1.37 -0.61
N ARG A 100 -8.11 1.69 -0.73
CA ARG A 100 -6.99 0.75 -0.63
C ARG A 100 -6.92 -0.03 0.68
N PHE A 101 -7.34 0.59 1.78
CA PHE A 101 -7.30 0.02 3.14
C PHE A 101 -8.70 -0.22 3.73
N THR A 102 -9.75 -0.02 2.93
CA THR A 102 -11.13 -0.28 3.34
C THR A 102 -11.37 -1.78 3.36
N ARG A 103 -11.56 -2.37 4.54
CA ARG A 103 -11.74 -3.84 4.69
C ARG A 103 -12.94 -4.37 3.90
N PHE A 104 -14.01 -3.59 3.79
CA PHE A 104 -15.18 -3.91 2.95
C PHE A 104 -14.86 -4.03 1.44
N ASN A 105 -13.68 -3.60 0.99
CA ASN A 105 -13.23 -3.74 -0.39
C ASN A 105 -12.24 -4.91 -0.57
N ILE A 106 -12.00 -5.71 0.48
CA ILE A 106 -10.91 -6.70 0.54
C ILE A 106 -11.45 -8.01 1.12
N HIS A 107 -11.40 -9.07 0.31
CA HIS A 107 -11.92 -10.39 0.70
C HIS A 107 -10.98 -11.52 0.26
N LEU A 108 -11.14 -12.70 0.86
CA LEU A 108 -10.40 -13.92 0.56
C LEU A 108 -10.67 -14.34 -0.89
N GLN A 109 -9.61 -14.57 -1.64
CA GLN A 109 -9.72 -14.97 -3.03
C GLN A 109 -8.65 -16.01 -3.39
N CYS A 110 -9.02 -17.05 -4.15
CA CYS A 110 -8.07 -18.05 -4.62
C CYS A 110 -7.18 -17.49 -5.73
N ASP A 111 -6.03 -18.13 -5.96
CA ASP A 111 -5.08 -17.80 -7.02
C ASP A 111 -5.73 -17.80 -8.42
N VAL A 112 -6.63 -18.74 -8.68
CA VAL A 112 -7.34 -18.82 -9.97
C VAL A 112 -8.18 -17.58 -10.25
N CYS A 113 -8.99 -17.15 -9.27
CA CYS A 113 -9.84 -15.98 -9.45
C CYS A 113 -9.03 -14.69 -9.43
N ASN A 114 -8.13 -14.54 -8.47
CA ASN A 114 -7.40 -13.30 -8.26
C ASN A 114 -6.36 -13.04 -9.38
N VAL A 115 -5.56 -14.05 -9.72
CA VAL A 115 -4.41 -13.89 -10.63
C VAL A 115 -4.80 -14.17 -12.07
N TYR A 116 -5.44 -15.31 -12.35
CA TYR A 116 -5.67 -15.74 -13.74
C TYR A 116 -6.98 -15.24 -14.35
N LYS A 117 -7.98 -14.89 -13.53
CA LYS A 117 -9.28 -14.35 -13.99
C LYS A 117 -9.46 -12.86 -13.67
N SER A 118 -8.36 -12.13 -13.45
CA SER A 118 -8.39 -10.68 -13.19
C SER A 118 -9.36 -10.28 -12.07
N GLY A 119 -9.37 -11.03 -10.97
CA GLY A 119 -10.26 -10.80 -9.83
C GLY A 119 -11.68 -11.36 -9.98
N ASN A 120 -12.03 -11.98 -11.12
CA ASN A 120 -13.34 -12.60 -11.38
C ASN A 120 -14.51 -11.72 -10.89
N ILE A 121 -14.51 -10.46 -11.34
CA ILE A 121 -15.25 -9.35 -10.73
C ILE A 121 -16.78 -9.55 -10.76
N GLU A 122 -17.34 -10.14 -11.81
CA GLU A 122 -18.79 -10.38 -11.89
C GLU A 122 -19.27 -11.30 -10.76
N ALA A 123 -18.57 -12.42 -10.56
CA ALA A 123 -18.89 -13.35 -9.49
C ALA A 123 -18.53 -12.79 -8.10
N TYR A 124 -17.46 -11.99 -8.01
CA TYR A 124 -17.14 -11.21 -6.81
C TYR A 124 -18.30 -10.29 -6.43
N ARG A 125 -18.82 -9.50 -7.37
CA ARG A 125 -19.93 -8.58 -7.16
C ARG A 125 -21.17 -9.32 -6.67
N ALA A 126 -21.53 -10.42 -7.32
CA ALA A 126 -22.68 -11.23 -6.93
C ALA A 126 -22.58 -11.69 -5.46
N ALA A 127 -21.40 -12.17 -5.03
CA ALA A 127 -21.16 -12.56 -3.65
C ALA A 127 -21.17 -11.38 -2.67
N LEU A 128 -20.71 -10.20 -3.06
CA LEU A 128 -20.82 -8.99 -2.22
C LEU A 128 -22.29 -8.59 -2.00
N VAL A 129 -23.11 -8.66 -3.04
CA VAL A 129 -24.54 -8.36 -2.97
C VAL A 129 -25.24 -9.35 -2.04
N GLU A 130 -24.89 -10.63 -2.14
CA GLU A 130 -25.40 -11.66 -1.24
C GLU A 130 -25.01 -11.40 0.23
N ARG A 131 -23.74 -11.06 0.49
CA ARG A 131 -23.22 -10.87 1.86
C ARG A 131 -23.69 -9.56 2.52
N TYR A 132 -23.80 -8.48 1.74
CA TYR A 132 -23.91 -7.13 2.29
C TYR A 132 -25.06 -6.30 1.69
N GLY A 133 -25.76 -6.84 0.70
CA GLY A 133 -26.86 -6.18 0.01
C GLY A 133 -26.42 -5.25 -1.11
N GLU A 134 -27.28 -5.13 -2.13
CA GLU A 134 -27.06 -4.34 -3.34
C GLU A 134 -26.72 -2.87 -3.03
N ALA A 135 -27.40 -2.27 -2.05
CA ALA A 135 -27.19 -0.87 -1.68
C ALA A 135 -25.76 -0.59 -1.21
N ALA A 136 -25.16 -1.50 -0.42
CA ALA A 136 -23.79 -1.35 0.06
C ALA A 136 -22.77 -1.49 -1.08
N VAL A 137 -23.01 -2.43 -1.99
CA VAL A 137 -22.16 -2.65 -3.17
C VAL A 137 -22.20 -1.45 -4.11
N LEU A 138 -23.39 -0.94 -4.41
CA LEU A 138 -23.54 0.27 -5.22
C LEU A 138 -22.87 1.49 -4.58
N ALA A 139 -22.93 1.62 -3.25
CA ALA A 139 -22.22 2.70 -2.56
C ALA A 139 -20.69 2.59 -2.73
N LEU A 140 -20.13 1.38 -2.67
CA LEU A 140 -18.71 1.13 -2.90
C LEU A 140 -18.29 1.42 -4.35
N GLU A 141 -19.10 0.98 -5.32
CA GLU A 141 -18.90 1.21 -6.75
C GLU A 141 -18.91 2.70 -7.10
N ASN A 142 -19.83 3.45 -6.51
CA ASN A 142 -20.02 4.87 -6.78
C ASN A 142 -19.14 5.80 -5.91
N ASN A 143 -18.42 5.27 -4.92
CA ASN A 143 -17.52 6.08 -4.13
C ASN A 143 -16.28 6.50 -4.95
N ASN A 144 -16.31 7.70 -5.51
CA ASN A 144 -15.19 8.29 -6.25
C ASN A 144 -14.58 9.49 -5.52
N THR A 145 -14.81 9.59 -4.21
CA THR A 145 -14.29 10.68 -3.38
C THR A 145 -12.79 10.49 -3.19
N PRO A 146 -11.93 11.37 -3.76
CA PRO A 146 -10.50 11.22 -3.61
C PRO A 146 -10.10 11.37 -2.15
N HIS A 147 -9.23 10.49 -1.67
CA HIS A 147 -8.68 10.57 -0.32
C HIS A 147 -7.17 10.36 -0.36
N ARG A 148 -6.45 11.32 0.26
CA ARG A 148 -4.99 11.29 0.36
C ARG A 148 -4.60 10.96 1.79
N TRP A 149 -4.23 9.70 1.99
CA TRP A 149 -3.79 9.18 3.28
C TRP A 149 -2.63 9.97 3.88
N THR A 150 -2.79 10.44 5.11
CA THR A 150 -1.74 11.12 5.87
C THR A 150 -0.76 10.15 6.51
N GLY A 151 0.38 10.66 6.97
CA GLY A 151 1.36 9.84 7.68
C GLY A 151 0.81 9.26 8.98
N GLU A 152 -0.04 10.01 9.69
CA GLU A 152 -0.72 9.59 10.92
C GLU A 152 -1.75 8.49 10.62
N GLU A 153 -2.65 8.69 9.66
CA GLU A 153 -3.67 7.71 9.29
C GLU A 153 -3.04 6.37 8.88
N LEU A 154 -1.99 6.39 8.06
CA LEU A 154 -1.26 5.18 7.65
C LEU A 154 -0.63 4.46 8.85
N LYS A 155 -0.21 5.19 9.89
CA LYS A 155 0.34 4.61 11.12
C LYS A 155 -0.77 3.96 11.94
N GLU A 156 -1.92 4.61 12.08
CA GLU A 156 -3.09 4.09 12.80
C GLU A 156 -3.62 2.82 12.16
N ILE A 157 -3.84 2.84 10.83
CA ILE A 157 -4.27 1.66 10.06
C ILE A 157 -3.30 0.49 10.26
N ARG A 158 -1.98 0.77 10.26
CA ARG A 158 -0.96 -0.26 10.49
C ARG A 158 -1.09 -0.88 11.87
N LEU A 159 -1.21 -0.04 12.90
CA LEU A 159 -1.27 -0.50 14.28
C LEU A 159 -2.53 -1.30 14.52
N ALA A 160 -3.68 -0.84 14.02
CA ALA A 160 -4.94 -1.56 14.07
C ALA A 160 -4.84 -2.93 13.38
N ALA A 161 -4.36 -2.99 12.13
CA ALA A 161 -4.22 -4.25 11.41
C ALA A 161 -3.30 -5.27 12.12
N LEU A 162 -2.18 -4.80 12.69
CA LEU A 162 -1.26 -5.67 13.43
C LEU A 162 -1.84 -6.11 14.78
N SER A 163 -2.59 -5.24 15.46
CA SER A 163 -3.27 -5.56 16.72
C SER A 163 -4.32 -6.65 16.50
N ASP A 164 -5.18 -6.46 15.50
CA ASP A 164 -6.24 -7.40 15.15
C ASP A 164 -5.67 -8.76 14.74
N LEU A 165 -4.58 -8.78 13.96
CA LEU A 165 -3.92 -10.02 13.58
C LEU A 165 -3.32 -10.77 14.77
N ARG A 166 -2.81 -10.05 15.77
CA ARG A 166 -2.35 -10.68 17.02
C ARG A 166 -3.51 -11.22 17.83
N ALA A 167 -4.63 -10.50 17.89
CA ALA A 167 -5.82 -10.93 18.59
C ALA A 167 -6.40 -12.20 17.96
N LEU A 168 -6.51 -12.24 16.63
CA LEU A 168 -6.98 -13.41 15.89
C LEU A 168 -6.13 -14.64 16.19
N LYS A 169 -4.80 -14.54 16.06
CA LYS A 169 -3.89 -15.65 16.34
C LYS A 169 -3.95 -16.14 17.79
N LYS A 170 -4.26 -15.25 18.72
CA LYS A 170 -4.43 -15.62 20.13
C LYS A 170 -5.72 -16.42 20.34
N LEU A 171 -6.79 -16.09 19.61
CA LEU A 171 -8.05 -16.83 19.64
C LEU A 171 -7.90 -18.22 19.00
N GLU A 172 -7.15 -18.34 17.91
CA GLU A 172 -6.89 -19.63 17.25
C GLU A 172 -6.03 -20.58 18.08
N ALA A 173 -5.18 -20.04 18.96
CA ALA A 173 -4.29 -20.81 19.82
C ALA A 173 -4.91 -21.20 21.17
N ALA A 174 -6.10 -20.68 21.50
CA ALA A 174 -6.83 -20.93 22.74
C ALA A 174 -7.83 -22.08 22.57
#